data_AF-A0A8H6IGB3-F1
#
_entry.id   AF-A0A8H6IGB3-F1
#
_cell.length_a   1.000
_cell.length_b   1.000
_cell.length_c   1.000
_cell.angle_alpha   90.00
_cell.angle_beta   90.00
_cell.angle_gamma   90.00
#
_symmetry.space_group_name_H-M   'P 1'
#
loop_
_entity.id
_entity.type
_entity.pdbx_description
1 polymer ?
#
loop_
_entity_poly.entity_id
_entity_poly.type
_entity_poly.pdbx_seq_one_letter_code
_entity_poly.pdbx_strand_id
1 'polypeptide(L)'
;MRLSRRDCTPGTSRATVWGIRSCSRSPLSRLIESESPKRTQPTKAGPSKLPRRNLNEDVSRNTPWNNLANTDTNEQTSQSITEFEVEQAGAPGMNEAWGIESTQVQKTSEPRNAEEKLLGLRRKRDELDEKERVVAVKLADLAEELRKVQKEKNACCSLARNEHTMQMLKAQFRAGIQEMDDMSEEDQESEDGHSRNRRDYESIDLPVFACSSRDYMRLTGQLQGDGEASCFSKLGDTGIPAVQKWCHDLTLGYRREAAEEFLTRLDDLTRNVKMYVEHMQNGYISGVNRNTVRSKWDSSIAVEGVSRRLKREFSVLAEKYISDLQKCFKDGLEEKLRAGAESAADLALDTIDRFGKIHHATYRATIRHYGCFKLGDLNFELVDPFTQSIAKSFSATFKKAILGRLDIRLRKVLTALLDEFQASVGPATGELSSLTKKQGGSCQTALKTVWQSTMASIDQTVSSKGKDISRSIAPIIQENLHFTYEEARDERGRGTTGRQKEHIRRFVEQNKDTMFQEVADDILKALDNIAAVIRGTLRRSLDSLADKIELRLAVLWEEVHTGADEKAAREKAMRLMTQIKDRISFYLHTPEDDPLQYEEDEDMDLF
;
A
#
# COMPACT_ATOMS: atom_id res chain seq x y z
N MET A 1 -1.24 -16.19 -78.41
CA MET A 1 -1.15 -17.50 -77.71
C MET A 1 -0.07 -17.41 -76.63
N ARG A 2 -0.33 -17.98 -75.45
CA ARG A 2 0.59 -18.21 -74.30
C ARG A 2 1.76 -17.23 -74.11
N LEU A 3 1.68 -16.41 -73.06
CA LEU A 3 2.70 -16.36 -72.00
C LEU A 3 2.05 -15.84 -70.71
N SER A 4 2.47 -16.41 -69.57
CA SER A 4 1.83 -16.18 -68.27
C SER A 4 2.29 -14.86 -67.64
N ARG A 5 1.35 -14.05 -67.15
CA ARG A 5 1.62 -12.95 -66.20
C ARG A 5 0.79 -13.18 -64.94
N ARG A 6 1.45 -13.11 -63.79
CA ARG A 6 0.81 -12.79 -62.51
C ARG A 6 0.75 -11.27 -62.39
N ASP A 7 -0.33 -10.74 -61.84
CA ASP A 7 -0.34 -9.55 -60.97
C ASP A 7 -1.74 -9.32 -60.37
N CYS A 8 -1.79 -8.61 -59.23
CA CYS A 8 -2.96 -7.97 -58.60
C CYS A 8 -4.10 -8.85 -57.97
N THR A 9 -4.14 -8.88 -56.62
CA THR A 9 -5.16 -8.28 -55.67
C THR A 9 -6.66 -8.21 -56.04
N PRO A 10 -7.61 -7.85 -55.13
CA PRO A 10 -7.68 -7.80 -53.64
C PRO A 10 -8.96 -8.50 -53.07
N GLY A 11 -9.28 -8.39 -51.75
CA GLY A 11 -10.68 -8.52 -51.28
C GLY A 11 -10.99 -8.91 -49.81
N THR A 12 -11.40 -7.91 -49.01
CA THR A 12 -12.59 -7.91 -48.10
C THR A 12 -12.89 -9.04 -47.08
N SER A 13 -12.98 -8.66 -45.78
CA SER A 13 -14.24 -8.50 -44.99
C SER A 13 -14.41 -9.19 -43.61
N ARG A 14 -14.92 -8.35 -42.66
CA ARG A 14 -15.92 -8.60 -41.58
C ARG A 14 -15.54 -9.22 -40.22
N ALA A 15 -15.79 -8.40 -39.18
CA ALA A 15 -16.50 -8.68 -37.90
C ALA A 15 -15.86 -9.68 -36.90
N THR A 16 -16.11 -9.65 -35.59
CA THR A 16 -17.25 -9.09 -34.83
C THR A 16 -16.84 -8.67 -33.40
N VAL A 17 -17.56 -7.71 -32.81
CA VAL A 17 -17.48 -7.35 -31.37
C VAL A 17 -18.32 -8.31 -30.54
N TRP A 18 -17.78 -8.87 -29.45
CA TRP A 18 -18.54 -9.30 -28.26
C TRP A 18 -17.65 -9.19 -27.02
N GLY A 19 -18.17 -8.62 -25.93
CA GLY A 19 -17.58 -8.75 -24.59
C GLY A 19 -18.45 -9.66 -23.72
N ILE A 20 -18.01 -9.92 -22.48
CA ILE A 20 -18.79 -10.17 -21.24
C ILE A 20 -17.95 -10.98 -20.24
N ARG A 21 -18.14 -10.63 -18.96
CA ARG A 21 -17.69 -11.31 -17.73
C ARG A 21 -18.00 -12.82 -17.74
N SER A 22 -17.18 -13.63 -17.06
CA SER A 22 -17.69 -14.47 -15.96
C SER A 22 -16.58 -15.26 -15.25
N CYS A 23 -16.77 -15.47 -13.95
CA CYS A 23 -16.07 -16.48 -13.16
C CYS A 23 -16.23 -17.90 -13.76
N SER A 24 -15.26 -18.76 -13.53
CA SER A 24 -15.42 -20.21 -13.63
C SER A 24 -14.89 -20.91 -12.38
N ARG A 25 -15.77 -21.05 -11.36
CA ARG A 25 -15.67 -22.17 -10.41
C ARG A 25 -16.19 -23.41 -11.14
N SER A 26 -15.42 -24.50 -11.14
CA SER A 26 -15.84 -25.79 -11.69
C SER A 26 -16.64 -26.59 -10.64
N PRO A 27 -17.76 -27.23 -11.00
CA PRO A 27 -18.61 -27.99 -10.07
C PRO A 27 -18.49 -29.52 -10.25
N LEU A 28 -18.88 -30.29 -9.21
CA LEU A 28 -19.40 -31.68 -9.23
C LEU A 28 -20.03 -31.91 -7.83
N SER A 29 -21.37 -31.86 -7.67
CA SER A 29 -22.31 -33.01 -7.62
C SER A 29 -22.13 -33.93 -6.39
N ARG A 30 -23.17 -34.38 -5.66
CA ARG A 30 -24.64 -34.39 -5.89
C ARG A 30 -25.41 -34.78 -4.61
N LEU A 31 -26.70 -34.43 -4.54
CA LEU A 31 -27.82 -35.14 -3.88
C LEU A 31 -27.69 -35.62 -2.40
N ILE A 32 -28.46 -35.00 -1.49
CA ILE A 32 -29.61 -35.66 -0.81
C ILE A 32 -30.71 -34.59 -0.61
N GLU A 33 -31.94 -34.90 -0.99
CA GLU A 33 -33.15 -34.12 -0.63
C GLU A 33 -33.83 -34.72 0.61
N SER A 34 -34.34 -33.90 1.53
CA SER A 34 -35.62 -34.17 2.24
C SER A 34 -36.08 -32.98 3.11
N GLU A 35 -37.27 -32.48 2.76
CA GLU A 35 -38.38 -32.09 3.64
C GLU A 35 -38.13 -31.19 4.87
N SER A 36 -38.63 -29.95 4.76
CA SER A 36 -39.00 -29.12 5.91
C SER A 36 -40.44 -29.40 6.37
N PRO A 37 -40.76 -29.14 7.65
CA PRO A 37 -42.05 -28.53 7.95
C PRO A 37 -41.94 -27.24 8.79
N LYS A 38 -42.68 -26.21 8.38
CA LYS A 38 -42.90 -24.97 9.13
C LYS A 38 -43.85 -25.23 10.31
N ARG A 39 -43.61 -24.66 11.51
CA ARG A 39 -44.71 -24.09 12.33
C ARG A 39 -44.30 -23.16 13.49
N THR A 40 -44.93 -21.97 13.48
CA THR A 40 -45.49 -21.19 14.61
C THR A 40 -44.68 -20.87 15.89
N GLN A 41 -44.55 -19.56 16.15
CA GLN A 41 -44.47 -18.99 17.51
C GLN A 41 -45.75 -19.26 18.32
N PRO A 42 -45.69 -19.15 19.67
CA PRO A 42 -46.75 -18.40 20.35
C PRO A 42 -46.29 -17.48 21.52
N THR A 43 -46.87 -16.28 21.51
CA THR A 43 -47.40 -15.49 22.66
C THR A 43 -46.52 -14.95 23.79
N LYS A 44 -46.78 -13.68 24.12
CA LYS A 44 -46.35 -12.93 25.31
C LYS A 44 -47.09 -13.37 26.57
N ALA A 45 -46.43 -13.31 27.73
CA ALA A 45 -47.08 -13.17 29.05
C ALA A 45 -46.19 -12.33 29.99
N GLY A 46 -46.82 -11.54 30.86
CA GLY A 46 -46.19 -10.50 31.69
C GLY A 46 -45.83 -10.90 33.15
N PRO A 47 -45.73 -9.94 34.09
CA PRO A 47 -44.51 -9.83 34.90
C PRO A 47 -44.69 -9.99 36.43
N SER A 48 -43.65 -10.52 37.10
CA SER A 48 -43.48 -10.62 38.58
C SER A 48 -42.16 -11.37 38.88
N LYS A 49 -41.26 -11.05 39.82
CA LYS A 49 -41.15 -10.07 40.92
C LYS A 49 -39.66 -9.81 41.23
N LEU A 50 -39.34 -8.68 41.85
CA LEU A 50 -38.06 -8.41 42.53
C LEU A 50 -37.87 -9.29 43.79
N PRO A 51 -36.62 -9.48 44.26
CA PRO A 51 -36.36 -9.03 45.65
C PRO A 51 -35.00 -8.35 45.89
N ARG A 52 -35.10 -7.25 46.66
CA ARG A 52 -34.19 -6.73 47.71
C ARG A 52 -32.66 -6.94 47.65
N ARG A 53 -32.00 -5.80 47.38
CA ARG A 53 -30.78 -5.24 48.00
C ARG A 53 -30.39 -5.81 49.38
N ASN A 54 -29.10 -6.05 49.59
CA ASN A 54 -28.40 -5.93 50.88
C ASN A 54 -27.03 -5.26 50.68
N LEU A 55 -26.42 -4.77 51.77
CA LEU A 55 -25.27 -3.85 51.79
C LEU A 55 -24.05 -4.47 52.51
N ASN A 56 -22.86 -3.90 52.27
CA ASN A 56 -21.57 -4.07 53.00
C ASN A 56 -20.92 -5.48 52.86
N GLU A 57 -19.59 -5.70 52.86
CA GLU A 57 -18.30 -4.95 53.01
C GLU A 57 -17.18 -5.85 52.37
N ASP A 58 -15.93 -5.48 52.06
CA ASP A 58 -15.23 -4.22 51.67
C ASP A 58 -13.74 -4.58 51.24
N VAL A 59 -12.87 -3.58 50.99
CA VAL A 59 -11.38 -3.62 51.00
C VAL A 59 -10.62 -4.15 49.74
N SER A 60 -10.16 -3.18 48.93
CA SER A 60 -8.80 -3.00 48.36
C SER A 60 -8.10 -4.10 47.50
N ARG A 61 -7.86 -3.76 46.22
CA ARG A 61 -6.49 -3.44 45.74
C ARG A 61 -6.41 -2.75 44.36
N ASN A 62 -5.37 -1.92 44.21
CA ASN A 62 -4.97 -1.26 42.96
C ASN A 62 -4.62 -2.24 41.83
N THR A 63 -4.93 -1.87 40.58
CA THR A 63 -4.06 -2.08 39.40
C THR A 63 -4.45 -1.09 38.29
N PRO A 64 -3.50 -0.60 37.45
CA PRO A 64 -3.77 0.51 36.54
C PRO A 64 -4.47 0.08 35.25
N TRP A 65 -5.41 0.90 34.79
CA TRP A 65 -6.02 0.78 33.47
C TRP A 65 -5.28 1.64 32.44
N ASN A 66 -5.15 1.14 31.21
CA ASN A 66 -5.32 1.98 30.02
C ASN A 66 -5.67 1.12 28.79
N ASN A 67 -6.97 0.88 28.61
CA ASN A 67 -7.51 0.51 27.30
C ASN A 67 -7.79 1.80 26.52
N LEU A 68 -7.19 1.95 25.34
CA LEU A 68 -7.47 3.03 24.39
C LEU A 68 -7.91 2.42 23.05
N ALA A 69 -9.11 1.84 23.03
CA ALA A 69 -9.76 1.36 21.82
C ALA A 69 -11.30 1.45 21.94
N ASN A 70 -11.85 2.47 21.27
CA ASN A 70 -13.23 2.67 20.79
C ASN A 70 -14.35 1.73 21.26
N THR A 71 -15.36 2.34 21.90
CA THR A 71 -16.75 1.88 21.88
C THR A 71 -17.67 2.97 21.33
N ASP A 72 -17.67 3.16 20.01
CA ASP A 72 -18.77 3.83 19.31
C ASP A 72 -19.94 2.85 19.14
N THR A 73 -20.73 2.71 20.20
CA THR A 73 -22.11 2.17 20.13
C THR A 73 -22.96 2.86 21.19
N ASN A 74 -23.57 3.99 20.83
CA ASN A 74 -24.74 4.51 21.54
C ASN A 74 -25.81 4.91 20.53
N GLU A 75 -26.51 3.90 20.00
CA GLU A 75 -27.74 4.14 19.26
C GLU A 75 -28.83 4.62 20.23
N GLN A 76 -29.17 5.89 20.09
CA GLN A 76 -30.54 6.41 20.14
C GLN A 76 -31.39 6.02 21.37
N THR A 77 -31.47 6.95 22.31
CA THR A 77 -32.74 7.26 22.99
C THR A 77 -33.13 8.71 22.70
N SER A 78 -33.28 9.02 21.41
CA SER A 78 -33.95 10.24 20.97
C SER A 78 -35.46 9.99 21.02
N GLN A 79 -36.12 10.49 22.06
CA GLN A 79 -37.57 10.62 22.02
C GLN A 79 -37.92 11.57 20.87
N SER A 80 -38.73 11.08 19.93
CA SER A 80 -39.27 11.88 18.84
C SER A 80 -40.13 13.01 19.41
N ILE A 81 -39.62 14.24 19.39
CA ILE A 81 -40.48 15.41 19.32
C ILE A 81 -41.07 15.38 17.92
N THR A 82 -42.35 15.02 17.83
CA THR A 82 -43.09 15.02 16.57
C THR A 82 -43.12 16.42 16.00
N GLU A 83 -42.80 16.55 14.72
CA GLU A 83 -43.06 17.75 13.94
C GLU A 83 -44.53 18.12 14.08
N PHE A 84 -44.80 19.38 14.47
CA PHE A 84 -46.14 19.90 14.54
C PHE A 84 -46.51 20.40 13.15
N GLU A 85 -47.09 19.53 12.33
CA GLU A 85 -47.65 19.91 11.03
C GLU A 85 -48.70 21.01 11.25
N VAL A 86 -48.49 22.18 10.64
CA VAL A 86 -49.45 23.28 10.68
C VAL A 86 -50.55 23.00 9.68
N GLU A 87 -51.54 22.20 10.07
CA GLU A 87 -52.80 22.08 9.32
C GLU A 87 -53.51 23.44 9.26
N GLN A 88 -53.64 23.98 8.05
CA GLN A 88 -54.44 25.17 7.80
C GLN A 88 -55.95 24.83 7.90
N ALA A 89 -56.51 24.94 9.10
CA ALA A 89 -57.95 24.87 9.31
C ALA A 89 -58.63 26.16 8.78
N GLY A 90 -59.22 26.07 7.59
CA GLY A 90 -59.96 27.16 6.96
C GLY A 90 -61.22 27.58 7.73
N ALA A 91 -61.62 28.85 7.57
CA ALA A 91 -62.79 29.42 8.23
C ALA A 91 -64.12 28.77 7.74
N PRO A 92 -65.00 28.31 8.64
CA PRO A 92 -66.39 27.97 8.30
C PRO A 92 -67.27 29.23 8.32
N GLY A 93 -68.01 29.45 7.24
CA GLY A 93 -69.00 30.52 7.15
C GLY A 93 -70.29 30.25 7.95
N MET A 94 -71.09 31.31 8.11
CA MET A 94 -72.39 31.29 8.78
C MET A 94 -73.45 30.54 7.94
N ASN A 95 -74.30 29.71 8.58
CA ASN A 95 -75.74 30.02 8.71
C ASN A 95 -76.52 28.98 9.54
N GLU A 96 -77.46 29.49 10.34
CA GLU A 96 -78.87 29.07 10.55
C GLU A 96 -79.29 27.57 10.44
N ALA A 97 -80.20 27.04 11.26
CA ALA A 97 -80.96 27.61 12.38
C ALA A 97 -81.49 26.50 13.31
N TRP A 98 -81.70 26.83 14.59
CA TRP A 98 -82.63 26.12 15.48
C TRP A 98 -83.43 27.14 16.27
N GLY A 99 -84.75 27.16 16.05
CA GLY A 99 -85.66 28.03 16.78
C GLY A 99 -85.82 27.56 18.22
N ILE A 100 -85.77 28.49 19.17
CA ILE A 100 -86.15 28.27 20.56
C ILE A 100 -87.16 29.35 20.93
N GLU A 101 -88.32 28.93 21.41
CA GLU A 101 -89.42 29.82 21.76
C GLU A 101 -89.08 30.78 22.91
N SER A 102 -89.75 31.92 22.87
CA SER A 102 -89.61 33.01 23.82
C SER A 102 -89.97 32.58 25.24
N THR A 103 -88.99 32.53 26.14
CA THR A 103 -89.23 32.60 27.59
C THR A 103 -88.73 33.95 28.12
N GLN A 104 -89.65 34.81 28.56
CA GLN A 104 -89.30 36.08 29.20
C GLN A 104 -88.68 35.82 30.57
N VAL A 105 -87.44 36.26 30.79
CA VAL A 105 -86.83 36.39 32.13
C VAL A 105 -86.31 37.80 32.32
N GLN A 106 -86.52 38.34 33.52
CA GLN A 106 -86.44 39.76 33.82
C GLN A 106 -85.00 40.29 33.84
N LYS A 107 -84.84 41.57 33.47
CA LYS A 107 -83.57 42.30 33.59
C LYS A 107 -83.16 42.46 35.06
N THR A 108 -82.10 41.79 35.48
CA THR A 108 -81.31 42.17 36.66
C THR A 108 -80.05 42.93 36.22
N SER A 109 -79.56 43.83 37.08
CA SER A 109 -78.53 44.83 36.73
C SER A 109 -77.07 44.36 36.88
N GLU A 110 -76.82 43.05 36.86
CA GLU A 110 -75.48 42.47 37.03
C GLU A 110 -74.62 42.23 35.77
N PRO A 111 -75.11 42.19 34.51
CA PRO A 111 -74.31 41.66 33.39
C PRO A 111 -73.13 42.56 32.98
N ARG A 112 -73.24 43.89 33.12
CA ARG A 112 -72.16 44.83 32.72
C ARG A 112 -70.84 44.57 33.47
N ASN A 113 -70.94 44.25 34.77
CA ASN A 113 -69.78 43.99 35.62
C ASN A 113 -69.11 42.63 35.30
N ALA A 114 -69.83 41.71 34.64
CA ALA A 114 -69.31 40.44 34.17
C ALA A 114 -68.67 40.58 32.78
N GLU A 115 -69.30 41.30 31.85
CA GLU A 115 -68.76 41.59 30.52
C GLU A 115 -67.45 42.38 30.58
N GLU A 116 -67.37 43.41 31.44
CA GLU A 116 -66.18 44.24 31.59
C GLU A 116 -64.99 43.44 32.18
N LYS A 117 -65.26 42.52 33.12
CA LYS A 117 -64.27 41.54 33.60
C LYS A 117 -63.85 40.56 32.51
N LEU A 118 -64.77 40.07 31.69
CA LEU A 118 -64.48 39.19 30.55
C LEU A 118 -63.58 39.88 29.52
N LEU A 119 -63.81 41.16 29.26
CA LEU A 119 -63.03 41.97 28.32
C LEU A 119 -61.64 42.30 28.89
N GLY A 120 -61.53 42.55 30.20
CA GLY A 120 -60.25 42.66 30.91
C GLY A 120 -59.45 41.35 30.96
N LEU A 121 -60.11 40.20 31.06
CA LEU A 121 -59.48 38.88 30.98
C LEU A 121 -59.00 38.54 29.56
N ARG A 122 -59.76 38.92 28.52
CA ARG A 122 -59.33 38.80 27.12
C ARG A 122 -58.06 39.61 26.85
N ARG A 123 -58.04 40.91 27.20
CA ARG A 123 -56.82 41.73 27.07
C ARG A 123 -55.61 41.14 27.80
N LYS A 124 -55.81 40.62 29.02
CA LYS A 124 -54.73 39.93 29.77
C LYS A 124 -54.25 38.65 29.09
N ARG A 125 -55.13 37.93 28.38
CA ARG A 125 -54.75 36.79 27.56
C ARG A 125 -53.95 37.25 26.34
N ASP A 126 -54.42 38.22 25.58
CA ASP A 126 -53.71 38.74 24.40
C ASP A 126 -52.31 39.29 24.79
N GLU A 127 -52.20 39.95 25.95
CA GLU A 127 -50.92 40.39 26.55
C GLU A 127 -50.02 39.26 27.05
N LEU A 128 -50.55 38.08 27.38
CA LEU A 128 -49.77 36.90 27.77
C LEU A 128 -49.34 36.13 26.53
N ASP A 129 -50.21 35.96 25.55
CA ASP A 129 -49.95 35.27 24.29
C ASP A 129 -48.83 35.99 23.50
N GLU A 130 -48.80 37.34 23.45
CA GLU A 130 -47.68 38.08 22.84
C GLU A 130 -46.38 37.99 23.68
N LYS A 131 -46.46 37.92 25.01
CA LYS A 131 -45.27 37.67 25.85
C LYS A 131 -44.71 36.27 25.64
N GLU A 132 -45.57 35.27 25.50
CA GLU A 132 -45.19 33.90 25.16
C GLU A 132 -44.51 33.86 23.79
N ARG A 133 -45.06 34.54 22.77
CA ARG A 133 -44.45 34.66 21.44
C ARG A 133 -43.06 35.31 21.48
N VAL A 134 -42.90 36.40 22.23
CA VAL A 134 -41.60 37.08 22.42
C VAL A 134 -40.59 36.21 23.19
N VAL A 135 -41.04 35.41 24.16
CA VAL A 135 -40.18 34.45 24.88
C VAL A 135 -39.79 33.27 23.98
N ALA A 136 -40.70 32.76 23.16
CA ALA A 136 -40.44 31.66 22.23
C ALA A 136 -39.37 32.04 21.19
N VAL A 137 -39.43 33.24 20.61
CA VAL A 137 -38.38 33.75 19.69
C VAL A 137 -37.03 33.81 20.41
N LYS A 138 -36.96 34.41 21.60
CA LYS A 138 -35.71 34.50 22.38
C LYS A 138 -35.14 33.14 22.77
N LEU A 139 -36.00 32.15 23.03
CA LEU A 139 -35.58 30.78 23.31
C LEU A 139 -34.98 30.10 22.06
N ALA A 140 -35.52 30.37 20.87
CA ALA A 140 -34.95 29.89 19.61
C ALA A 140 -33.57 30.53 19.34
N ASP A 141 -33.45 31.86 19.51
CA ASP A 141 -32.19 32.59 19.35
C ASP A 141 -31.10 32.03 20.30
N LEU A 142 -31.42 31.90 21.60
CA LEU A 142 -30.54 31.33 22.61
C LEU A 142 -30.17 29.86 22.35
N ALA A 143 -31.07 29.08 21.75
CA ALA A 143 -30.79 27.68 21.40
C ALA A 143 -29.77 27.57 20.26
N GLU A 144 -29.85 28.44 19.25
CA GLU A 144 -28.89 28.44 18.14
C GLU A 144 -27.52 29.01 18.57
N GLU A 145 -27.48 30.05 19.42
CA GLU A 145 -26.23 30.50 20.04
C GLU A 145 -25.56 29.38 20.85
N LEU A 146 -26.34 28.63 21.66
CA LEU A 146 -25.84 27.49 22.41
C LEU A 146 -25.32 26.37 21.50
N ARG A 147 -26.02 26.07 20.39
CA ARG A 147 -25.60 25.09 19.38
C ARG A 147 -24.25 25.48 18.77
N LYS A 148 -24.08 26.74 18.40
CA LYS A 148 -22.83 27.28 17.85
C LYS A 148 -21.67 27.20 18.84
N VAL A 149 -21.85 27.69 20.07
CA VAL A 149 -20.81 27.65 21.12
C VAL A 149 -20.45 26.21 21.49
N GLN A 150 -21.42 25.29 21.53
CA GLN A 150 -21.16 23.88 21.79
C GLN A 150 -20.39 23.20 20.65
N LYS A 151 -20.61 23.61 19.39
CA LYS A 151 -19.81 23.16 18.23
C LYS A 151 -18.38 23.70 18.28
N GLU A 152 -18.19 24.98 18.59
CA GLU A 152 -16.85 25.59 18.77
C GLU A 152 -16.05 24.92 19.90
N LYS A 153 -16.72 24.63 21.03
CA LYS A 153 -16.14 23.84 22.15
C LYS A 153 -15.75 22.44 21.69
N ASN A 154 -16.61 21.74 20.96
CA ASN A 154 -16.30 20.41 20.44
C ASN A 154 -15.06 20.45 19.52
N ALA A 155 -15.00 21.39 18.57
CA ALA A 155 -13.85 21.58 17.69
C ALA A 155 -12.55 21.80 18.47
N CYS A 156 -12.58 22.69 19.47
CA CYS A 156 -11.42 22.97 20.33
C CYS A 156 -10.94 21.73 21.10
N CYS A 157 -11.87 20.98 21.72
CA CYS A 157 -11.53 19.73 22.42
C CYS A 157 -10.99 18.65 21.47
N SER A 158 -11.55 18.53 20.25
CA SER A 158 -11.08 17.59 19.25
C SER A 158 -9.69 17.97 18.72
N LEU A 159 -9.40 19.25 18.46
CA LEU A 159 -8.08 19.70 18.02
C LEU A 159 -7.00 19.44 19.08
N ALA A 160 -7.26 19.79 20.34
CA ALA A 160 -6.32 19.54 21.44
C ALA A 160 -6.08 18.03 21.67
N ARG A 161 -7.14 17.21 21.56
CA ARG A 161 -7.02 15.74 21.59
C ARG A 161 -6.18 15.23 20.42
N ASN A 162 -6.43 15.73 19.21
CA ASN A 162 -5.71 15.33 18.00
C ASN A 162 -4.22 15.62 18.14
N GLU A 163 -3.84 16.83 18.57
CA GLU A 163 -2.45 17.21 18.80
C GLU A 163 -1.74 16.28 19.80
N HIS A 164 -2.34 16.07 20.98
CA HIS A 164 -1.80 15.16 22.00
C HIS A 164 -1.67 13.72 21.48
N THR A 165 -2.69 13.20 20.79
CA THR A 165 -2.65 11.84 20.22
C THR A 165 -1.59 11.71 19.12
N MET A 166 -1.40 12.72 18.26
CA MET A 166 -0.36 12.70 17.23
C MET A 166 1.05 12.71 17.85
N GLN A 167 1.30 13.54 18.86
CA GLN A 167 2.58 13.55 19.58
C GLN A 167 2.86 12.22 20.29
N MET A 168 1.86 11.66 20.98
CA MET A 168 1.98 10.35 21.64
C MET A 168 2.28 9.21 20.67
N LEU A 169 1.61 9.17 19.51
CA LEU A 169 1.87 8.15 18.48
C LEU A 169 3.29 8.25 17.90
N LYS A 170 3.78 9.47 17.64
CA LYS A 170 5.18 9.69 17.22
C LYS A 170 6.17 9.20 18.28
N ALA A 171 5.92 9.48 19.56
CA ALA A 171 6.77 9.04 20.67
C ALA A 171 6.77 7.50 20.84
N GLN A 172 5.59 6.87 20.80
CA GLN A 172 5.46 5.41 20.87
C GLN A 172 6.15 4.71 19.70
N PHE A 173 6.06 5.27 18.48
CA PHE A 173 6.75 4.73 17.32
C PHE A 173 8.27 4.81 17.43
N ARG A 174 8.82 5.93 17.94
CA ARG A 174 10.26 6.07 18.22
C ARG A 174 10.73 5.06 19.27
N ALA A 175 9.98 4.91 20.36
CA ALA A 175 10.28 3.95 21.42
C ALA A 175 10.29 2.51 20.89
N GLY A 176 9.31 2.11 20.07
CA GLY A 176 9.26 0.77 19.47
C GLY A 176 10.41 0.48 18.49
N ILE A 177 10.88 1.48 17.73
CA ILE A 177 12.09 1.32 16.91
C ILE A 177 13.33 1.16 17.79
N GLN A 178 13.43 1.95 18.87
CA GLN A 178 14.56 1.84 19.80
C GLN A 178 14.57 0.46 20.48
N GLU A 179 13.44 -0.02 20.99
CA GLU A 179 13.33 -1.33 21.65
C GLU A 179 13.76 -2.49 20.74
N MET A 180 13.36 -2.45 19.45
CA MET A 180 13.82 -3.42 18.45
C MET A 180 15.34 -3.40 18.20
N ASP A 181 15.96 -2.22 18.29
CA ASP A 181 17.40 -2.04 18.09
C ASP A 181 18.21 -2.38 19.34
N ASP A 182 17.75 -1.96 20.52
CA ASP A 182 18.41 -2.24 21.80
C ASP A 182 18.39 -3.76 22.09
N MET A 183 17.27 -4.47 21.85
CA MET A 183 17.22 -5.95 21.85
C MET A 183 18.19 -6.59 20.84
N SER A 184 18.50 -5.90 19.75
CA SER A 184 19.46 -6.41 18.76
C SER A 184 20.92 -6.26 19.22
N GLU A 185 21.22 -5.40 20.19
CA GLU A 185 22.55 -5.15 20.75
C GLU A 185 22.88 -6.06 21.94
N GLU A 186 21.92 -6.31 22.85
CA GLU A 186 22.14 -7.13 24.06
C GLU A 186 22.53 -8.59 23.75
N ASP A 187 21.97 -9.19 22.70
CA ASP A 187 22.33 -10.51 22.16
C ASP A 187 23.74 -10.57 21.52
N GLN A 188 24.60 -9.57 21.72
CA GLN A 188 25.89 -9.45 21.05
C GLN A 188 27.05 -8.98 21.91
N GLU A 189 27.13 -9.44 23.17
CA GLU A 189 28.40 -9.51 23.92
C GLU A 189 29.41 -10.40 23.18
N SER A 190 30.13 -9.79 22.23
CA SER A 190 31.27 -10.35 21.50
C SER A 190 32.35 -9.26 21.41
N GLU A 191 33.59 -9.62 21.72
CA GLU A 191 34.66 -8.71 22.21
C GLU A 191 35.10 -7.54 21.29
N ASP A 192 34.58 -7.44 20.07
CA ASP A 192 34.96 -6.40 19.11
C ASP A 192 34.23 -5.08 19.38
N GLY A 193 34.79 -4.27 20.29
CA GLY A 193 34.31 -2.94 20.73
C GLY A 193 34.29 -1.83 19.69
N HIS A 194 33.81 -2.09 18.48
CA HIS A 194 33.51 -1.08 17.47
C HIS A 194 32.12 -0.50 17.70
N SER A 195 32.08 0.75 18.19
CA SER A 195 30.86 1.56 18.27
C SER A 195 30.15 1.56 16.91
N ARG A 196 29.01 0.87 16.84
CA ARG A 196 28.14 0.90 15.66
C ARG A 196 27.26 2.14 15.75
N ASN A 197 26.91 2.65 14.57
CA ASN A 197 26.29 3.96 14.41
C ASN A 197 24.84 3.94 14.93
N ARG A 198 24.65 4.16 16.24
CA ARG A 198 23.34 4.23 16.90
C ARG A 198 22.48 5.26 16.16
N ARG A 199 21.26 4.86 15.78
CA ARG A 199 20.34 5.74 15.06
C ARG A 199 19.93 6.91 15.95
N ASP A 200 19.87 8.09 15.37
CA ASP A 200 19.25 9.24 16.02
C ASP A 200 17.73 9.09 15.93
N TYR A 201 17.13 8.49 16.98
CA TYR A 201 15.69 8.26 17.05
C TYR A 201 14.87 9.55 17.19
N GLU A 202 15.47 10.65 17.67
CA GLU A 202 14.79 11.95 17.77
C GLU A 202 14.62 12.58 16.38
N SER A 203 15.59 12.38 15.48
CA SER A 203 15.52 12.83 14.09
C SER A 203 14.42 12.14 13.24
N ILE A 204 13.89 11.00 13.69
CA ILE A 204 12.84 10.26 12.98
C ILE A 204 11.49 10.95 13.20
N ASP A 205 11.02 11.77 12.25
CA ASP A 205 9.65 12.30 12.27
C ASP A 205 8.71 11.47 11.38
N LEU A 206 7.74 10.81 12.02
CA LEU A 206 6.68 10.09 11.32
C LEU A 206 5.54 11.08 11.01
N PRO A 207 5.06 11.19 9.75
CA PRO A 207 3.88 11.97 9.42
C PRO A 207 2.63 11.29 10.01
N VAL A 208 1.98 11.92 10.97
CA VAL A 208 0.74 11.44 11.61
C VAL A 208 -0.33 12.51 11.43
N PHE A 209 -1.51 12.11 10.93
CA PHE A 209 -2.63 13.00 10.67
C PHE A 209 -3.89 12.47 11.35
N ALA A 210 -4.44 13.24 12.29
CA ALA A 210 -5.75 12.94 12.88
C ALA A 210 -6.86 13.42 11.94
N CYS A 211 -7.65 12.49 11.39
CA CYS A 211 -8.59 12.78 10.30
C CYS A 211 -10.06 12.57 10.71
N SER A 212 -10.96 13.47 10.29
CA SER A 212 -12.42 13.31 10.41
C SER A 212 -13.07 13.26 9.04
N SER A 213 -13.25 12.05 8.51
CA SER A 213 -13.81 11.82 7.18
C SER A 213 -15.27 12.25 7.07
N ARG A 214 -16.11 12.00 8.09
CA ARG A 214 -17.53 12.38 8.05
C ARG A 214 -17.73 13.89 8.06
N ASP A 215 -17.01 14.63 8.90
CA ASP A 215 -17.13 16.10 8.90
C ASP A 215 -16.56 16.70 7.61
N TYR A 216 -15.47 16.15 7.05
CA TYR A 216 -14.99 16.58 5.73
C TYR A 216 -16.04 16.39 4.64
N MET A 217 -16.62 15.18 4.50
CA MET A 217 -17.67 14.90 3.50
C MET A 217 -18.93 15.75 3.67
N ARG A 218 -19.28 16.13 4.92
CA ARG A 218 -20.40 17.02 5.22
C ARG A 218 -20.09 18.49 4.90
N LEU A 219 -18.85 18.94 5.14
CA LEU A 219 -18.40 20.29 4.78
C LEU A 219 -18.22 20.47 3.27
N THR A 220 -17.88 19.41 2.52
CA THR A 220 -17.78 19.41 1.05
C THR A 220 -19.10 19.09 0.33
N GLY A 221 -20.17 18.74 1.06
CA GLY A 221 -21.47 18.41 0.48
C GLY A 221 -21.53 17.10 -0.31
N GLN A 222 -20.54 16.21 -0.14
CA GLN A 222 -20.39 14.98 -0.94
C GLN A 222 -21.45 13.89 -0.65
N LEU A 223 -22.18 13.98 0.47
CA LEU A 223 -23.32 13.10 0.75
C LEU A 223 -24.61 13.91 0.98
N GLN A 224 -25.63 13.63 0.18
CA GLN A 224 -26.98 14.14 0.40
C GLN A 224 -27.61 13.43 1.61
N GLY A 225 -28.17 14.21 2.54
CA GLY A 225 -28.99 13.72 3.66
C GLY A 225 -28.26 13.41 4.97
N ASP A 226 -26.92 13.52 5.07
CA ASP A 226 -26.17 13.21 6.31
C ASP A 226 -26.12 14.38 7.33
N GLY A 227 -26.84 15.48 7.05
CA GLY A 227 -26.94 16.66 7.91
C GLY A 227 -25.67 17.53 7.97
N GLU A 228 -25.67 18.52 8.87
CA GLU A 228 -24.51 19.40 9.06
C GLU A 228 -23.30 18.69 9.69
N ALA A 229 -22.10 19.25 9.47
CA ALA A 229 -20.88 18.81 10.13
C ALA A 229 -20.99 18.92 11.67
N SER A 230 -20.53 17.86 12.36
CA SER A 230 -20.84 17.60 13.77
C SER A 230 -19.89 18.28 14.76
N CYS A 231 -18.60 18.35 14.42
CA CYS A 231 -17.56 18.93 15.26
C CYS A 231 -16.93 20.14 14.57
N PHE A 232 -16.45 19.97 13.33
CA PHE A 232 -15.70 21.00 12.63
C PHE A 232 -16.57 21.94 11.77
N SER A 233 -16.07 23.17 11.58
CA SER A 233 -16.66 24.19 10.69
C SER A 233 -15.72 24.61 9.56
N LYS A 234 -14.42 24.27 9.63
CA LYS A 234 -13.43 24.55 8.60
C LYS A 234 -12.91 23.24 8.01
N LEU A 235 -12.66 23.24 6.69
CA LEU A 235 -12.12 22.08 5.98
C LEU A 235 -10.73 21.66 6.51
N GLY A 236 -9.87 22.63 6.85
CA GLY A 236 -8.52 22.36 7.36
C GLY A 236 -8.49 21.59 8.68
N ASP A 237 -9.44 21.89 9.59
CA ASP A 237 -9.52 21.29 10.92
C ASP A 237 -9.85 19.77 10.87
N THR A 238 -10.33 19.27 9.72
CA THR A 238 -10.64 17.85 9.50
C THR A 238 -9.42 16.98 9.22
N GLY A 239 -8.25 17.58 8.98
CA GLY A 239 -6.98 16.88 8.67
C GLY A 239 -6.85 16.32 7.25
N ILE A 240 -7.95 16.13 6.52
CA ILE A 240 -7.92 15.51 5.18
C ILE A 240 -7.14 16.32 4.12
N PRO A 241 -7.25 17.66 4.04
CA PRO A 241 -6.43 18.44 3.10
C PRO A 241 -4.93 18.30 3.33
N ALA A 242 -4.49 18.12 4.59
CA ALA A 242 -3.09 17.89 4.92
C ALA A 242 -2.61 16.51 4.45
N VAL A 243 -3.47 15.47 4.56
CA VAL A 243 -3.21 14.13 4.00
C VAL A 243 -3.13 14.18 2.48
N GLN A 244 -4.05 14.88 1.80
CA GLN A 244 -4.02 15.03 0.34
C GLN A 244 -2.72 15.68 -0.13
N LYS A 245 -2.33 16.82 0.47
CA LYS A 245 -1.05 17.46 0.18
C LYS A 245 0.12 16.52 0.44
N TRP A 246 0.16 15.84 1.58
CA TRP A 246 1.21 14.87 1.89
C TRP A 246 1.29 13.73 0.86
N CYS A 247 0.15 13.22 0.37
CA CYS A 247 0.13 12.22 -0.69
C CYS A 247 0.73 12.75 -2.00
N HIS A 248 0.47 14.00 -2.38
CA HIS A 248 1.12 14.61 -3.54
C HIS A 248 2.63 14.79 -3.32
N ASP A 249 3.02 15.41 -2.21
CA ASP A 249 4.43 15.69 -1.85
C ASP A 249 5.26 14.39 -1.79
N LEU A 250 4.71 13.32 -1.20
CA LEU A 250 5.33 11.99 -1.12
C LEU A 250 5.67 11.41 -2.51
N THR A 251 4.88 11.71 -3.54
CA THR A 251 5.18 11.25 -4.91
C THR A 251 6.23 12.09 -5.62
N LEU A 252 6.50 13.33 -5.20
CA LEU A 252 7.41 14.23 -5.93
C LEU A 252 8.84 13.69 -6.00
N GLY A 253 9.35 13.10 -4.92
CA GLY A 253 10.68 12.48 -4.90
C GLY A 253 10.81 11.36 -5.94
N TYR A 254 9.91 10.38 -5.89
CA TYR A 254 9.89 9.26 -6.83
C TYR A 254 9.62 9.69 -8.28
N ARG A 255 8.77 10.70 -8.50
CA ARG A 255 8.50 11.26 -9.83
C ARG A 255 9.72 11.98 -10.40
N ARG A 256 10.46 12.72 -9.57
CA ARG A 256 11.72 13.38 -9.96
C ARG A 256 12.78 12.35 -10.32
N GLU A 257 13.03 11.36 -9.45
CA GLU A 257 13.99 10.28 -9.70
C GLU A 257 13.67 9.51 -11.00
N ALA A 258 12.40 9.16 -11.24
CA ALA A 258 11.98 8.50 -12.48
C ALA A 258 12.15 9.37 -13.73
N ALA A 259 11.93 10.69 -13.61
CA ALA A 259 12.14 11.64 -14.71
C ALA A 259 13.64 11.84 -15.01
N GLU A 260 14.48 11.98 -13.99
CA GLU A 260 15.94 12.05 -14.11
C GLU A 260 16.51 10.76 -14.72
N GLU A 261 16.02 9.58 -14.31
CA GLU A 261 16.44 8.31 -14.90
C GLU A 261 16.04 8.24 -16.39
N PHE A 262 14.82 8.66 -16.75
CA PHE A 262 14.37 8.73 -18.13
C PHE A 262 15.22 9.69 -18.98
N LEU A 263 15.47 10.91 -18.49
CA LEU A 263 16.29 11.91 -19.16
C LEU A 263 17.75 11.44 -19.32
N THR A 264 18.30 10.77 -18.30
CA THR A 264 19.64 10.17 -18.36
C THR A 264 19.72 9.07 -19.43
N ARG A 265 18.73 8.15 -19.46
CA ARG A 265 18.62 7.12 -20.51
C ARG A 265 18.48 7.74 -21.91
N LEU A 266 17.77 8.85 -22.03
CA LEU A 266 17.57 9.56 -23.30
C LEU A 266 18.84 10.32 -23.76
N ASP A 267 19.61 10.92 -22.84
CA ASP A 267 20.92 11.52 -23.14
C ASP A 267 21.91 10.44 -23.59
N ASP A 268 21.94 9.30 -22.90
CA ASP A 268 22.78 8.16 -23.28
C ASP A 268 22.43 7.65 -24.69
N LEU A 269 21.14 7.50 -25.03
CA LEU A 269 20.70 7.18 -26.39
C LEU A 269 21.13 8.25 -27.41
N THR A 270 20.88 9.52 -27.10
CA THR A 270 21.19 10.67 -27.96
C THR A 270 22.68 10.75 -28.25
N ARG A 271 23.54 10.54 -27.23
CA ARG A 271 25.00 10.46 -27.39
C ARG A 271 25.43 9.28 -28.24
N ASN A 272 24.85 8.10 -28.07
CA ASN A 272 25.19 6.93 -28.88
C ASN A 272 24.84 7.15 -30.36
N VAL A 273 23.64 7.68 -30.66
CA VAL A 273 23.24 8.03 -32.04
C VAL A 273 24.12 9.14 -32.61
N LYS A 274 24.43 10.18 -31.83
CA LYS A 274 25.33 11.26 -32.26
C LYS A 274 26.72 10.73 -32.61
N MET A 275 27.31 9.88 -31.75
CA MET A 275 28.62 9.27 -32.00
C MET A 275 28.62 8.36 -33.24
N TYR A 276 27.54 7.60 -33.45
CA TYR A 276 27.36 6.78 -34.66
C TYR A 276 27.36 7.65 -35.92
N VAL A 277 26.57 8.72 -35.94
CA VAL A 277 26.44 9.58 -37.12
C VAL A 277 27.69 10.43 -37.35
N GLU A 278 28.34 10.96 -36.30
CA GLU A 278 29.65 11.64 -36.38
C GLU A 278 30.71 10.72 -37.03
N HIS A 279 30.76 9.45 -36.63
CA HIS A 279 31.70 8.48 -37.22
C HIS A 279 31.40 8.22 -38.71
N MET A 280 30.13 8.06 -39.05
CA MET A 280 29.65 7.86 -40.42
C MET A 280 29.79 9.12 -41.32
N GLN A 281 29.87 10.32 -40.75
CA GLN A 281 30.16 11.55 -41.51
C GLN A 281 31.65 11.72 -41.80
N ASN A 282 32.52 11.35 -40.86
CA ASN A 282 33.95 11.62 -40.97
C ASN A 282 34.71 10.69 -41.93
N GLY A 283 34.18 9.53 -42.32
CA GLY A 283 34.67 8.72 -43.46
C GLY A 283 36.07 8.07 -43.35
N TYR A 284 36.95 8.51 -42.46
CA TYR A 284 38.37 8.15 -42.39
C TYR A 284 38.68 6.79 -41.70
N ILE A 285 38.02 5.71 -42.14
CA ILE A 285 38.65 4.37 -42.06
C ILE A 285 38.85 3.87 -43.48
N SER A 286 39.85 4.45 -44.14
CA SER A 286 40.40 3.93 -45.38
C SER A 286 41.39 2.81 -45.04
N GLY A 287 41.03 1.55 -45.34
CA GLY A 287 42.00 0.47 -45.49
C GLY A 287 42.37 -0.37 -44.26
N VAL A 288 41.93 -0.03 -43.04
CA VAL A 288 41.84 -1.06 -42.00
C VAL A 288 40.66 -1.95 -42.37
N ASN A 289 40.92 -3.25 -42.43
CA ASN A 289 40.06 -4.23 -43.10
C ASN A 289 38.78 -4.48 -42.27
N ARG A 290 37.79 -3.56 -42.39
CA ARG A 290 36.47 -3.63 -41.72
C ARG A 290 35.86 -5.02 -41.84
N ASN A 291 36.00 -5.67 -42.99
CA ASN A 291 35.50 -7.01 -43.24
C ASN A 291 36.16 -8.08 -42.35
N THR A 292 37.45 -7.96 -42.02
CA THR A 292 38.10 -8.84 -41.02
C THR A 292 37.75 -8.52 -39.57
N VAL A 293 37.54 -7.25 -39.23
CA VAL A 293 37.04 -6.88 -37.88
C VAL A 293 35.62 -7.43 -37.71
N ARG A 294 34.76 -7.20 -38.71
CA ARG A 294 33.40 -7.72 -38.78
C ARG A 294 33.37 -9.25 -38.74
N SER A 295 34.11 -9.94 -39.62
CA SER A 295 34.10 -11.42 -39.65
C SER A 295 34.62 -12.08 -38.37
N LYS A 296 35.34 -11.34 -37.52
CA LYS A 296 35.83 -11.81 -36.22
C LYS A 296 34.91 -11.44 -35.05
N TRP A 297 34.31 -10.25 -35.06
CA TRP A 297 33.66 -9.66 -33.87
C TRP A 297 32.14 -9.46 -33.99
N ASP A 298 31.57 -9.43 -35.20
CA ASP A 298 30.12 -9.29 -35.45
C ASP A 298 29.41 -10.62 -35.14
N SER A 299 28.55 -10.67 -34.12
CA SER A 299 27.83 -11.88 -33.71
C SER A 299 26.78 -12.35 -34.72
N SER A 300 26.47 -11.58 -35.76
CA SER A 300 25.61 -12.04 -36.86
C SER A 300 26.36 -12.93 -37.87
N ILE A 301 27.70 -12.77 -37.97
CA ILE A 301 28.55 -13.46 -38.95
C ILE A 301 29.55 -14.41 -38.26
N ALA A 302 30.21 -13.95 -37.21
CA ALA A 302 31.19 -14.73 -36.47
C ALA A 302 30.52 -15.80 -35.60
N VAL A 303 31.14 -16.99 -35.56
CA VAL A 303 30.74 -18.07 -34.63
C VAL A 303 30.81 -17.60 -33.18
N GLU A 304 31.79 -16.74 -32.87
CA GLU A 304 32.13 -16.25 -31.53
C GLU A 304 32.32 -14.72 -31.53
N GLY A 305 31.32 -13.99 -32.03
CA GLY A 305 31.27 -12.52 -31.95
C GLY A 305 31.13 -11.98 -30.52
N VAL A 306 31.23 -10.65 -30.37
CA VAL A 306 31.33 -9.95 -29.07
C VAL A 306 30.19 -10.33 -28.11
N SER A 307 28.93 -10.17 -28.54
CA SER A 307 27.75 -10.50 -27.73
C SER A 307 27.72 -11.98 -27.39
N ARG A 308 27.95 -12.90 -28.33
CA ARG A 308 27.96 -14.35 -28.05
C ARG A 308 29.00 -14.72 -27.00
N ARG A 309 30.22 -14.19 -27.12
CA ARG A 309 31.31 -14.42 -26.16
C ARG A 309 30.97 -13.84 -24.78
N LEU A 310 30.54 -12.59 -24.72
CA LEU A 310 30.16 -11.92 -23.48
C LEU A 310 28.99 -12.63 -22.79
N LYS A 311 27.93 -13.01 -23.51
CA LYS A 311 26.80 -13.78 -22.97
C LYS A 311 27.25 -15.08 -22.32
N ARG A 312 28.14 -15.83 -22.96
CA ARG A 312 28.70 -17.06 -22.40
C ARG A 312 29.52 -16.79 -21.13
N GLU A 313 30.48 -15.87 -21.18
CA GLU A 313 31.35 -15.57 -20.03
C GLU A 313 30.58 -14.96 -18.85
N PHE A 314 29.65 -14.04 -19.13
CA PHE A 314 28.75 -13.46 -18.15
C PHE A 314 27.78 -14.49 -17.57
N SER A 315 27.27 -15.45 -18.36
CA SER A 315 26.43 -16.54 -17.83
C SER A 315 27.19 -17.43 -16.85
N VAL A 316 28.47 -17.74 -17.11
CA VAL A 316 29.30 -18.53 -16.16
C VAL A 316 29.53 -17.75 -14.87
N LEU A 317 29.79 -16.44 -14.95
CA LEU A 317 29.93 -15.57 -13.79
C LEU A 317 28.62 -15.43 -12.99
N ALA A 318 27.49 -15.33 -13.69
CA ALA A 318 26.16 -15.25 -13.10
C ALA A 318 25.79 -16.53 -12.36
N GLU A 319 25.93 -17.72 -12.96
CA GLU A 319 25.62 -18.97 -12.26
C GLU A 319 26.52 -19.22 -11.06
N LYS A 320 27.82 -18.87 -11.15
CA LYS A 320 28.70 -18.92 -9.99
C LYS A 320 28.23 -18.00 -8.87
N TYR A 321 27.83 -16.76 -9.19
CA TYR A 321 27.29 -15.82 -8.22
C TYR A 321 25.99 -16.32 -7.57
N ILE A 322 25.07 -16.89 -8.36
CA ILE A 322 23.82 -17.45 -7.83
C ILE A 322 24.09 -18.68 -6.96
N SER A 323 25.04 -19.54 -7.33
CA SER A 323 25.45 -20.67 -6.48
C SER A 323 26.08 -20.20 -5.16
N ASP A 324 26.93 -19.17 -5.19
CA ASP A 324 27.52 -18.55 -4.00
C ASP A 324 26.40 -17.94 -3.11
N LEU A 325 25.37 -17.34 -3.70
CA LEU A 325 24.20 -16.76 -3.01
C LEU A 325 23.30 -17.83 -2.37
N GLN A 326 22.92 -18.87 -3.11
CA GLN A 326 22.11 -19.99 -2.60
C GLN A 326 22.84 -20.69 -1.43
N LYS A 327 24.15 -20.89 -1.55
CA LYS A 327 24.96 -21.41 -0.44
C LYS A 327 24.94 -20.47 0.78
N CYS A 328 25.09 -19.16 0.57
CA CYS A 328 25.01 -18.18 1.66
C CYS A 328 23.64 -18.17 2.37
N PHE A 329 22.55 -18.42 1.66
CA PHE A 329 21.20 -18.53 2.25
C PHE A 329 21.04 -19.80 3.09
N LYS A 330 21.61 -20.95 2.64
CA LYS A 330 21.55 -22.22 3.39
C LYS A 330 22.47 -22.18 4.60
N ASP A 331 23.77 -21.99 4.38
CA ASP A 331 24.80 -21.93 5.45
C ASP A 331 24.51 -20.83 6.50
N GLY A 332 23.88 -19.71 6.10
CA GLY A 332 23.62 -18.58 6.98
C GLY A 332 22.31 -18.63 7.76
N LEU A 333 21.38 -19.53 7.40
CA LEU A 333 20.02 -19.49 7.94
C LEU A 333 19.41 -20.86 8.29
N GLU A 334 19.85 -21.97 7.67
CA GLU A 334 19.23 -23.29 7.91
C GLU A 334 19.27 -23.69 9.39
N GLU A 335 20.43 -23.64 10.03
CA GLU A 335 20.59 -23.95 11.47
C GLU A 335 19.70 -23.06 12.36
N LYS A 336 19.56 -21.79 12.00
CA LYS A 336 18.75 -20.83 12.77
C LYS A 336 17.24 -21.02 12.55
N LEU A 337 16.81 -21.42 11.36
CA LEU A 337 15.43 -21.82 11.11
C LEU A 337 15.07 -23.11 11.87
N ARG A 338 15.98 -24.08 11.94
CA ARG A 338 15.81 -25.32 12.72
C ARG A 338 15.67 -25.03 14.21
N ALA A 339 16.60 -24.27 14.78
CA ALA A 339 16.57 -23.86 16.19
C ALA A 339 15.36 -22.97 16.51
N GLY A 340 14.93 -22.10 15.58
CA GLY A 340 13.70 -21.33 15.71
C GLY A 340 12.45 -22.21 15.71
N ALA A 341 12.42 -23.26 14.89
CA ALA A 341 11.31 -24.23 14.84
C ALA A 341 11.22 -25.05 16.14
N GLU A 342 12.35 -25.52 16.67
CA GLU A 342 12.43 -26.21 17.96
C GLU A 342 11.97 -25.30 19.11
N SER A 343 12.47 -24.06 19.18
CA SER A 343 12.08 -23.09 20.20
C SER A 343 10.59 -22.73 20.16
N ALA A 344 10.01 -22.56 18.98
CA ALA A 344 8.57 -22.34 18.83
C ALA A 344 7.76 -23.58 19.20
N ALA A 345 8.22 -24.78 18.84
CA ALA A 345 7.58 -26.03 19.21
C ALA A 345 7.56 -26.26 20.73
N ASP A 346 8.61 -25.87 21.46
CA ASP A 346 8.65 -25.96 22.92
C ASP A 346 7.71 -24.94 23.60
N LEU A 347 7.64 -23.72 23.06
CA LEU A 347 6.80 -22.63 23.61
C LEU A 347 5.32 -22.68 23.15
N ALA A 348 4.99 -23.50 22.16
CA ALA A 348 3.65 -23.56 21.57
C ALA A 348 2.54 -23.90 22.59
N LEU A 349 2.80 -24.84 23.50
CA LEU A 349 1.79 -25.25 24.49
C LEU A 349 1.54 -24.20 25.57
N ASP A 350 2.56 -23.48 26.03
CA ASP A 350 2.39 -22.35 26.94
C ASP A 350 1.67 -21.19 26.23
N THR A 351 2.01 -20.94 24.96
CA THR A 351 1.33 -19.93 24.13
C THR A 351 -0.17 -20.22 24.01
N ILE A 352 -0.56 -21.48 23.77
CA ILE A 352 -1.97 -21.90 23.73
C ILE A 352 -2.66 -21.75 25.10
N ASP A 353 -1.98 -22.10 26.20
CA ASP A 353 -2.55 -21.96 27.55
C ASP A 353 -2.69 -20.49 27.96
N ARG A 354 -1.74 -19.65 27.55
CA ARG A 354 -1.73 -18.20 27.75
C ARG A 354 -2.87 -17.54 26.96
N PHE A 355 -2.96 -17.81 25.66
CA PHE A 355 -4.06 -17.37 24.80
C PHE A 355 -5.41 -17.92 25.29
N GLY A 356 -5.41 -19.14 25.83
CA GLY A 356 -6.55 -19.78 26.48
C GLY A 356 -7.11 -19.03 27.69
N LYS A 357 -6.41 -18.03 28.26
CA LYS A 357 -6.92 -17.22 29.38
C LYS A 357 -7.90 -16.11 28.95
N ILE A 358 -8.01 -15.81 27.64
CA ILE A 358 -8.94 -14.77 27.16
C ILE A 358 -10.42 -15.13 27.42
N HIS A 359 -11.25 -14.09 27.50
CA HIS A 359 -12.68 -14.25 27.77
C HIS A 359 -13.35 -15.21 26.77
N HIS A 360 -14.17 -16.12 27.29
CA HIS A 360 -14.72 -17.26 26.53
C HIS A 360 -15.48 -16.87 25.26
N ALA A 361 -16.15 -15.71 25.23
CA ALA A 361 -16.85 -15.21 24.04
C ALA A 361 -15.86 -14.73 22.96
N THR A 362 -14.73 -14.12 23.36
CA THR A 362 -13.64 -13.69 22.48
C THR A 362 -12.95 -14.92 21.89
N TYR A 363 -12.57 -15.90 22.72
CA TYR A 363 -11.97 -17.15 22.25
C TYR A 363 -12.85 -17.84 21.19
N ARG A 364 -14.16 -17.94 21.42
CA ARG A 364 -15.11 -18.51 20.46
C ARG A 364 -15.23 -17.71 19.16
N ALA A 365 -15.02 -16.39 19.20
CA ALA A 365 -14.95 -15.58 18.00
C ALA A 365 -13.64 -15.85 17.24
N THR A 366 -12.50 -15.89 17.94
CA THR A 366 -11.20 -16.25 17.35
C THR A 366 -11.25 -17.58 16.60
N ILE A 367 -11.84 -18.63 17.16
CA ILE A 367 -11.95 -19.94 16.48
C ILE A 367 -12.84 -19.85 15.22
N ARG A 368 -13.93 -19.08 15.25
CA ARG A 368 -14.79 -18.85 14.07
C ARG A 368 -14.11 -18.04 12.96
N HIS A 369 -13.08 -17.29 13.30
CA HIS A 369 -12.27 -16.47 12.39
C HIS A 369 -10.87 -17.06 12.20
N TYR A 370 -10.73 -18.39 12.28
CA TYR A 370 -9.51 -19.14 11.96
C TYR A 370 -8.25 -18.60 12.67
N GLY A 371 -8.37 -18.31 13.96
CA GLY A 371 -7.24 -17.87 14.79
C GLY A 371 -7.08 -16.35 14.94
N CYS A 372 -7.73 -15.52 14.12
CA CYS A 372 -7.55 -14.06 14.14
C CYS A 372 -8.87 -13.31 14.47
N PHE A 373 -8.93 -12.59 15.59
CA PHE A 373 -10.11 -11.76 15.93
C PHE A 373 -9.79 -10.52 16.77
N LYS A 374 -10.12 -9.35 16.23
CA LYS A 374 -9.97 -8.01 16.83
C LYS A 374 -8.54 -7.66 17.27
N LEU A 375 -8.13 -8.16 18.43
CA LEU A 375 -6.88 -7.79 19.14
C LEU A 375 -6.01 -9.01 19.47
N GLY A 376 -6.43 -10.22 19.10
CA GLY A 376 -5.66 -11.45 19.30
C GLY A 376 -5.60 -12.27 18.02
N ASP A 377 -4.39 -12.67 17.65
CA ASP A 377 -4.12 -13.58 16.53
C ASP A 377 -3.26 -14.75 17.04
N LEU A 378 -3.91 -15.90 17.24
CA LEU A 378 -3.28 -17.12 17.71
C LEU A 378 -2.22 -17.65 16.72
N ASN A 379 -2.41 -17.43 15.41
CA ASN A 379 -1.44 -17.87 14.41
C ASN A 379 -0.16 -17.02 14.49
N PHE A 380 -0.31 -15.71 14.75
CA PHE A 380 0.83 -14.83 14.99
C PHE A 380 1.54 -15.16 16.30
N GLU A 381 0.81 -15.30 17.41
CA GLU A 381 1.40 -15.62 18.73
C GLU A 381 2.14 -16.96 18.73
N LEU A 382 1.67 -17.97 18.00
CA LEU A 382 2.36 -19.25 17.83
C LEU A 382 3.67 -19.14 17.01
N VAL A 383 3.73 -18.18 16.09
CA VAL A 383 4.91 -17.92 15.23
C VAL A 383 5.89 -16.97 15.88
N ASP A 384 5.45 -16.11 16.81
CA ASP A 384 6.27 -15.05 17.40
C ASP A 384 7.65 -15.52 17.89
N PRO A 385 7.80 -16.63 18.67
CA PRO A 385 9.10 -17.14 19.08
C PRO A 385 10.00 -17.58 17.91
N PHE A 386 9.40 -18.18 16.86
CA PHE A 386 10.10 -18.55 15.64
C PHE A 386 10.65 -17.29 14.94
N THR A 387 9.80 -16.28 14.75
CA THR A 387 10.20 -15.03 14.07
C THR A 387 11.26 -14.26 14.83
N GLN A 388 11.18 -14.18 16.16
CA GLN A 388 12.18 -13.51 17.00
C GLN A 388 13.55 -14.19 16.86
N SER A 389 13.59 -15.53 16.98
CA SER A 389 14.82 -16.33 16.85
C SER A 389 15.55 -16.11 15.50
N ILE A 390 14.81 -15.92 14.41
CA ILE A 390 15.41 -15.78 13.07
C ILE A 390 15.63 -14.33 12.61
N ALA A 391 14.94 -13.34 13.19
CA ALA A 391 14.86 -11.95 12.66
C ALA A 391 16.23 -11.32 12.36
N LYS A 392 17.19 -11.49 13.29
CA LYS A 392 18.57 -10.98 13.18
C LYS A 392 19.34 -11.66 12.06
N SER A 393 19.31 -12.99 12.02
CA SER A 393 20.00 -13.82 11.01
C SER A 393 19.42 -13.63 9.61
N PHE A 394 18.09 -13.51 9.51
CA PHE A 394 17.35 -13.22 8.27
C PHE A 394 17.77 -11.85 7.72
N SER A 395 17.70 -10.80 8.54
CA SER A 395 18.09 -9.44 8.17
C SER A 395 19.58 -9.33 7.80
N ALA A 396 20.47 -10.02 8.53
CA ALA A 396 21.90 -10.05 8.24
C ALA A 396 22.21 -10.76 6.91
N THR A 397 21.54 -11.88 6.63
CA THR A 397 21.72 -12.67 5.40
C THR A 397 21.37 -11.87 4.15
N PHE A 398 20.28 -11.10 4.18
CA PHE A 398 19.91 -10.22 3.06
C PHE A 398 20.85 -9.00 2.93
N LYS A 399 21.31 -8.40 4.03
CA LYS A 399 22.30 -7.29 4.00
C LYS A 399 23.69 -7.72 3.55
N LYS A 400 24.07 -8.99 3.74
CA LYS A 400 25.40 -9.55 3.41
C LYS A 400 25.51 -10.05 1.95
N ALA A 401 24.46 -9.91 1.13
CA ALA A 401 24.44 -10.37 -0.26
C ALA A 401 25.70 -9.91 -1.03
N ILE A 402 26.39 -10.85 -1.69
CA ILE A 402 27.82 -10.76 -2.06
C ILE A 402 28.03 -9.94 -3.36
N LEU A 403 27.31 -8.82 -3.50
CA LEU A 403 27.12 -8.09 -4.76
C LEU A 403 28.44 -7.47 -5.29
N GLY A 404 29.31 -6.97 -4.41
CA GLY A 404 30.54 -6.28 -4.81
C GLY A 404 31.59 -7.12 -5.57
N ARG A 405 31.57 -8.46 -5.45
CA ARG A 405 32.59 -9.33 -6.10
C ARG A 405 32.34 -9.58 -7.59
N LEU A 406 31.11 -9.38 -8.08
CA LEU A 406 30.76 -9.67 -9.47
C LEU A 406 31.15 -8.50 -10.41
N ASP A 407 30.94 -7.25 -10.01
CA ASP A 407 31.37 -6.05 -10.79
C ASP A 407 32.84 -6.13 -11.23
N ILE A 408 33.75 -6.42 -10.30
CA ILE A 408 35.19 -6.56 -10.57
C ILE A 408 35.47 -7.66 -11.61
N ARG A 409 34.72 -8.77 -11.58
CA ARG A 409 34.87 -9.87 -12.56
C ARG A 409 34.32 -9.47 -13.94
N LEU A 410 33.16 -8.81 -13.99
CA LEU A 410 32.56 -8.30 -15.23
C LEU A 410 33.46 -7.24 -15.90
N ARG A 411 34.04 -6.32 -15.12
CA ARG A 411 35.02 -5.34 -15.60
C ARG A 411 36.25 -6.01 -16.18
N LYS A 412 36.80 -7.04 -15.51
CA LYS A 412 37.96 -7.79 -16.01
C LYS A 412 37.67 -8.50 -17.35
N VAL A 413 36.52 -9.16 -17.48
CA VAL A 413 36.08 -9.77 -18.75
C VAL A 413 35.96 -8.72 -19.86
N LEU A 414 35.32 -7.59 -19.57
CA LEU A 414 35.15 -6.52 -20.56
C LEU A 414 36.50 -5.89 -20.96
N THR A 415 37.37 -5.58 -20.01
CA THR A 415 38.70 -5.02 -20.31
C THR A 415 39.53 -5.98 -21.16
N ALA A 416 39.56 -7.28 -20.82
CA ALA A 416 40.26 -8.27 -21.63
C ALA A 416 39.73 -8.34 -23.08
N LEU A 417 38.41 -8.32 -23.27
CA LEU A 417 37.81 -8.28 -24.61
C LEU A 417 38.16 -6.99 -25.36
N LEU A 418 38.15 -5.83 -24.69
CA LEU A 418 38.51 -4.55 -25.30
C LEU A 418 40.00 -4.47 -25.67
N ASP A 419 40.89 -5.04 -24.84
CA ASP A 419 42.33 -5.12 -25.12
C ASP A 419 42.61 -6.05 -26.31
N GLU A 420 41.97 -7.22 -26.37
CA GLU A 420 42.02 -8.14 -27.53
C GLU A 420 41.45 -7.50 -28.80
N PHE A 421 40.35 -6.75 -28.67
CA PHE A 421 39.74 -6.01 -29.77
C PHE A 421 40.71 -4.93 -30.29
N GLN A 422 41.28 -4.11 -29.40
CA GLN A 422 42.26 -3.08 -29.76
C GLN A 422 43.51 -3.68 -30.42
N ALA A 423 44.02 -4.82 -29.91
CA ALA A 423 45.12 -5.54 -30.54
C ALA A 423 44.77 -6.04 -31.96
N SER A 424 43.53 -6.50 -32.17
CA SER A 424 43.08 -7.00 -33.49
C SER A 424 42.88 -5.93 -34.56
N VAL A 425 42.68 -4.67 -34.16
CA VAL A 425 42.62 -3.50 -35.05
C VAL A 425 44.04 -3.03 -35.46
N GLY A 426 45.08 -3.51 -34.76
CA GLY A 426 46.49 -3.21 -35.02
C GLY A 426 46.91 -1.79 -34.61
N PRO A 427 48.17 -1.40 -34.87
CA PRO A 427 48.66 -0.03 -34.69
C PRO A 427 48.14 0.87 -35.83
N ALA A 428 46.83 0.86 -36.06
CA ALA A 428 46.18 1.75 -37.00
C ALA A 428 46.41 3.22 -36.61
N THR A 429 46.53 4.06 -37.63
CA THR A 429 46.60 5.54 -37.59
C THR A 429 45.96 6.13 -36.33
N GLY A 430 46.67 7.03 -35.62
CA GLY A 430 46.36 7.43 -34.23
C GLY A 430 44.91 7.80 -33.93
N GLU A 431 44.17 8.28 -34.93
CA GLU A 431 42.72 8.50 -34.89
C GLU A 431 41.91 7.22 -34.58
N LEU A 432 42.18 6.09 -35.23
CA LEU A 432 41.46 4.83 -34.98
C LEU A 432 41.80 4.26 -33.59
N SER A 433 43.03 4.42 -33.12
CA SER A 433 43.40 4.10 -31.73
C SER A 433 42.63 4.97 -30.73
N SER A 434 42.49 6.27 -31.00
CA SER A 434 41.70 7.18 -30.15
C SER A 434 40.20 6.86 -30.15
N LEU A 435 39.64 6.45 -31.30
CA LEU A 435 38.25 6.02 -31.43
C LEU A 435 37.98 4.71 -30.70
N THR A 436 38.85 3.70 -30.84
CA THR A 436 38.75 2.44 -30.11
C THR A 436 38.80 2.68 -28.60
N LYS A 437 39.68 3.57 -28.12
CA LYS A 437 39.71 3.99 -26.70
C LYS A 437 38.43 4.71 -26.27
N LYS A 438 37.88 5.62 -27.09
CA LYS A 438 36.61 6.32 -26.82
C LYS A 438 35.44 5.33 -26.71
N GLN A 439 35.36 4.34 -27.61
CA GLN A 439 34.32 3.31 -27.54
C GLN A 439 34.55 2.32 -26.39
N GLY A 440 35.79 1.96 -26.06
CA GLY A 440 36.11 1.17 -24.87
C GLY A 440 35.65 1.86 -23.57
N GLY A 441 35.91 3.16 -23.44
CA GLY A 441 35.37 3.98 -22.35
C GLY A 441 33.84 4.01 -22.32
N SER A 442 33.20 4.16 -23.49
CA SER A 442 31.73 4.06 -23.62
C SER A 442 31.19 2.70 -23.15
N CYS A 443 31.86 1.59 -23.49
CA CYS A 443 31.48 0.25 -23.05
C CYS A 443 31.63 0.07 -21.53
N GLN A 444 32.68 0.63 -20.92
CA GLN A 444 32.84 0.61 -19.46
C GLN A 444 31.76 1.43 -18.74
N THR A 445 31.34 2.56 -19.29
CA THR A 445 30.20 3.34 -18.78
C THR A 445 28.88 2.57 -18.93
N ALA A 446 28.67 1.86 -20.05
CA ALA A 446 27.50 0.99 -20.24
C ALA A 446 27.45 -0.11 -19.17
N LEU A 447 28.58 -0.81 -18.92
CA LEU A 447 28.69 -1.80 -17.85
C LEU A 447 28.37 -1.18 -16.49
N LYS A 448 28.96 -0.02 -16.15
CA LYS A 448 28.68 0.66 -14.87
C LYS A 448 27.19 0.96 -14.70
N THR A 449 26.56 1.55 -15.71
CA THR A 449 25.15 1.99 -15.65
C THR A 449 24.19 0.81 -15.58
N VAL A 450 24.37 -0.21 -16.43
CA VAL A 450 23.53 -1.43 -16.39
C VAL A 450 23.75 -2.18 -15.08
N TRP A 451 24.98 -2.26 -14.58
CA TRP A 451 25.28 -2.88 -13.30
C TRP A 451 24.58 -2.17 -12.13
N GLN A 452 24.68 -0.84 -12.04
CA GLN A 452 24.01 -0.05 -10.99
C GLN A 452 22.49 -0.27 -10.98
N SER A 453 21.85 -0.21 -12.15
CA SER A 453 20.41 -0.49 -12.30
C SER A 453 20.06 -1.95 -11.94
N THR A 454 20.92 -2.91 -12.29
CA THR A 454 20.75 -4.33 -11.92
C THR A 454 20.85 -4.53 -10.41
N MET A 455 21.78 -3.84 -9.73
CA MET A 455 21.91 -3.90 -8.26
C MET A 455 20.66 -3.35 -7.58
N ALA A 456 20.20 -2.15 -7.96
CA ALA A 456 18.98 -1.57 -7.42
C ALA A 456 17.76 -2.50 -7.60
N SER A 457 17.63 -3.15 -8.76
CA SER A 457 16.58 -4.14 -9.01
C SER A 457 16.71 -5.41 -8.15
N ILE A 458 17.93 -5.88 -7.88
CA ILE A 458 18.18 -7.02 -6.98
C ILE A 458 17.88 -6.64 -5.53
N ASP A 459 18.33 -5.48 -5.07
CA ASP A 459 18.08 -4.98 -3.70
C ASP A 459 16.59 -4.77 -3.45
N GLN A 460 15.85 -4.24 -4.44
CA GLN A 460 14.39 -4.13 -4.40
C GLN A 460 13.72 -5.52 -4.39
N THR A 461 14.19 -6.47 -5.20
CA THR A 461 13.67 -7.85 -5.23
C THR A 461 13.85 -8.53 -3.88
N VAL A 462 15.06 -8.45 -3.31
CA VAL A 462 15.42 -8.95 -1.99
C VAL A 462 14.54 -8.31 -0.91
N SER A 463 14.43 -6.99 -0.89
CA SER A 463 13.68 -6.26 0.12
C SER A 463 12.17 -6.51 0.05
N SER A 464 11.60 -6.64 -1.15
CA SER A 464 10.19 -6.98 -1.32
C SER A 464 9.92 -8.43 -0.92
N LYS A 465 10.72 -9.39 -1.41
CA LYS A 465 10.47 -10.81 -1.16
C LYS A 465 10.79 -11.23 0.27
N GLY A 466 11.76 -10.60 0.93
CA GLY A 466 11.98 -10.78 2.37
C GLY A 466 10.78 -10.34 3.21
N LYS A 467 10.10 -9.25 2.83
CA LYS A 467 8.83 -8.82 3.46
C LYS A 467 7.68 -9.79 3.15
N ASP A 468 7.59 -10.28 1.93
CA ASP A 468 6.57 -11.28 1.55
C ASP A 468 6.72 -12.56 2.40
N ILE A 469 7.95 -13.08 2.54
CA ILE A 469 8.25 -14.26 3.38
C ILE A 469 7.88 -14.00 4.84
N SER A 470 8.31 -12.86 5.42
CA SER A 470 7.99 -12.52 6.81
C SER A 470 6.48 -12.44 7.06
N ARG A 471 5.69 -12.04 6.06
CA ARG A 471 4.22 -11.96 6.14
C ARG A 471 3.51 -13.28 5.87
N SER A 472 4.16 -14.26 5.23
CA SER A 472 3.55 -15.57 4.93
C SER A 472 3.66 -16.59 6.07
N ILE A 473 4.48 -16.34 7.10
CA ILE A 473 4.74 -17.32 8.17
C ILE A 473 3.48 -17.64 8.99
N ALA A 474 2.75 -16.63 9.47
CA ALA A 474 1.51 -16.84 10.22
C ALA A 474 0.38 -17.50 9.37
N PRO A 475 0.18 -17.12 8.09
CA PRO A 475 -0.70 -17.86 7.17
C PRO A 475 -0.39 -19.36 7.01
N ILE A 476 0.89 -19.78 7.01
CA ILE A 476 1.24 -21.22 6.91
C ILE A 476 0.75 -21.98 8.16
N ILE A 477 0.94 -21.41 9.36
CA ILE A 477 0.40 -21.98 10.60
C ILE A 477 -1.14 -21.99 10.58
N GLN A 478 -1.77 -20.95 10.05
CA GLN A 478 -3.23 -20.90 9.90
C GLN A 478 -3.76 -22.01 8.96
N GLU A 479 -3.05 -22.31 7.87
CA GLU A 479 -3.40 -23.39 6.94
C GLU A 479 -3.27 -24.76 7.61
N ASN A 480 -2.16 -25.00 8.33
CA ASN A 480 -1.96 -26.22 9.10
C ASN A 480 -2.98 -26.42 10.25
N LEU A 481 -3.45 -25.33 10.88
CA LEU A 481 -4.49 -25.35 11.91
C LEU A 481 -5.93 -25.31 11.34
N HIS A 482 -6.12 -25.14 10.04
CA HIS A 482 -7.43 -24.87 9.44
C HIS A 482 -8.46 -25.96 9.79
N PHE A 483 -8.10 -27.23 9.62
CA PHE A 483 -8.98 -28.36 9.93
C PHE A 483 -9.38 -28.39 11.41
N THR A 484 -8.43 -28.15 12.32
CA THR A 484 -8.67 -28.09 13.77
C THR A 484 -9.58 -26.92 14.15
N TYR A 485 -9.48 -25.78 13.46
CA TYR A 485 -10.41 -24.67 13.64
C TYR A 485 -11.83 -25.03 13.19
N GLU A 486 -12.00 -25.83 12.13
CA GLU A 486 -13.33 -26.28 11.69
C GLU A 486 -13.95 -27.30 12.67
N GLU A 487 -13.19 -28.30 13.13
CA GLU A 487 -13.66 -29.23 14.17
C GLU A 487 -14.04 -28.48 15.46
N ALA A 488 -13.17 -27.58 15.93
CA ALA A 488 -13.44 -26.77 17.11
C ALA A 488 -14.60 -25.78 16.90
N ARG A 489 -14.87 -25.30 15.68
CA ARG A 489 -16.02 -24.44 15.37
C ARG A 489 -17.35 -25.18 15.55
N ASP A 490 -17.39 -26.44 15.16
CA ASP A 490 -18.64 -27.21 15.04
C ASP A 490 -19.10 -27.86 16.36
N GLU A 491 -18.25 -27.80 17.40
CA GLU A 491 -18.50 -28.18 18.79
C GLU A 491 -19.70 -27.46 19.46
N ARG A 492 -20.58 -28.22 20.13
CA ARG A 492 -21.88 -27.73 20.69
C ARG A 492 -22.21 -28.30 22.07
N GLY A 493 -23.04 -27.59 22.83
CA GLY A 493 -23.61 -28.05 24.11
C GLY A 493 -22.99 -27.41 25.36
N ARG A 494 -23.06 -28.11 26.50
CA ARG A 494 -22.44 -27.63 27.76
C ARG A 494 -20.94 -27.94 27.75
N GLY A 495 -20.11 -26.98 28.18
CA GLY A 495 -18.66 -27.14 28.25
C GLY A 495 -17.89 -26.89 26.94
N THR A 496 -18.57 -26.43 25.87
CA THR A 496 -17.99 -26.21 24.53
C THR A 496 -16.62 -25.53 24.54
N THR A 497 -16.46 -24.37 25.21
CA THR A 497 -15.18 -23.64 25.21
C THR A 497 -14.03 -24.44 25.83
N GLY A 498 -14.30 -25.33 26.79
CA GLY A 498 -13.29 -26.23 27.34
C GLY A 498 -12.85 -27.28 26.32
N ARG A 499 -13.80 -27.93 25.63
CA ARG A 499 -13.51 -28.89 24.57
C ARG A 499 -12.81 -28.25 23.37
N GLN A 500 -13.19 -27.03 22.98
CA GLN A 500 -12.53 -26.28 21.91
C GLN A 500 -11.04 -26.02 22.21
N LYS A 501 -10.71 -25.62 23.45
CA LYS A 501 -9.31 -25.45 23.90
C LYS A 501 -8.55 -26.77 23.87
N GLU A 502 -9.16 -27.83 24.36
CA GLU A 502 -8.60 -29.19 24.37
C GLU A 502 -8.32 -29.72 22.96
N HIS A 503 -9.21 -29.51 21.99
CA HIS A 503 -9.00 -29.90 20.58
C HIS A 503 -7.77 -29.22 19.98
N ILE A 504 -7.65 -27.89 20.15
CA ILE A 504 -6.53 -27.12 19.59
C ILE A 504 -5.23 -27.46 20.31
N ARG A 505 -5.26 -27.58 21.65
CA ARG A 505 -4.11 -28.00 22.45
C ARG A 505 -3.59 -29.36 22.00
N ARG A 506 -4.46 -30.37 21.91
CA ARG A 506 -4.09 -31.73 21.53
C ARG A 506 -3.52 -31.80 20.11
N PHE A 507 -4.10 -31.07 19.16
CA PHE A 507 -3.58 -31.05 17.80
C PHE A 507 -2.16 -30.47 17.76
N VAL A 508 -1.91 -29.36 18.45
CA VAL A 508 -0.57 -28.77 18.49
C VAL A 508 0.40 -29.62 19.30
N GLU A 509 -0.02 -30.24 20.40
CA GLU A 509 0.82 -31.21 21.14
C GLU A 509 1.31 -32.37 20.25
N GLN A 510 0.47 -32.81 19.30
CA GLN A 510 0.79 -33.92 18.38
C GLN A 510 1.57 -33.50 17.13
N ASN A 511 1.46 -32.24 16.69
CA ASN A 511 1.96 -31.78 15.39
C ASN A 511 2.90 -30.57 15.46
N LYS A 512 3.22 -30.03 16.65
CA LYS A 512 4.08 -28.85 16.81
C LYS A 512 5.40 -28.98 16.05
N ASP A 513 6.10 -30.09 16.23
CA ASP A 513 7.45 -30.28 15.71
C ASP A 513 7.43 -30.38 14.18
N THR A 514 6.47 -31.10 13.59
CA THR A 514 6.30 -31.17 12.12
C THR A 514 5.85 -29.83 11.54
N MET A 515 4.86 -29.18 12.17
CA MET A 515 4.27 -27.91 11.73
C MET A 515 5.31 -26.76 11.67
N PHE A 516 6.21 -26.65 12.65
CA PHE A 516 7.26 -25.62 12.62
C PHE A 516 8.45 -25.99 11.73
N GLN A 517 8.76 -27.28 11.54
CA GLN A 517 9.77 -27.70 10.56
C GLN A 517 9.28 -27.48 9.11
N GLU A 518 7.99 -27.68 8.82
CA GLU A 518 7.38 -27.33 7.53
C GLU A 518 7.51 -25.83 7.23
N VAL A 519 7.27 -24.97 8.23
CA VAL A 519 7.51 -23.52 8.12
C VAL A 519 8.98 -23.19 7.80
N ALA A 520 9.93 -23.86 8.47
CA ALA A 520 11.36 -23.69 8.19
C ALA A 520 11.72 -24.10 6.75
N ASP A 521 11.22 -25.26 6.30
CA ASP A 521 11.42 -25.78 4.94
C ASP A 521 10.80 -24.87 3.87
N ASP A 522 9.60 -24.32 4.11
CA ASP A 522 8.95 -23.40 3.17
C ASP A 522 9.67 -22.06 3.06
N ILE A 523 10.27 -21.57 4.15
CA ILE A 523 11.15 -20.40 4.10
C ILE A 523 12.42 -20.71 3.28
N LEU A 524 13.02 -21.89 3.43
CA LEU A 524 14.17 -22.31 2.61
C LEU A 524 13.80 -22.41 1.11
N LYS A 525 12.64 -22.99 0.78
CA LYS A 525 12.09 -23.02 -0.60
C LYS A 525 11.85 -21.60 -1.13
N ALA A 526 11.34 -20.69 -0.30
CA ALA A 526 11.11 -19.30 -0.68
C ALA A 526 12.43 -18.53 -0.93
N LEU A 527 13.50 -18.82 -0.18
CA LEU A 527 14.83 -18.28 -0.41
C LEU A 527 15.46 -18.80 -1.72
N ASP A 528 15.31 -20.09 -2.03
CA ASP A 528 15.73 -20.65 -3.33
C ASP A 528 14.93 -20.02 -4.49
N ASN A 529 13.63 -19.72 -4.29
CA ASN A 529 12.82 -18.96 -5.26
C ASN A 529 13.31 -17.51 -5.44
N ILE A 530 13.72 -16.81 -4.38
CA ILE A 530 14.35 -15.48 -4.48
C ILE A 530 15.63 -15.57 -5.34
N ALA A 531 16.49 -16.54 -5.08
CA ALA A 531 17.71 -16.75 -5.88
C ALA A 531 17.40 -17.04 -7.35
N ALA A 532 16.31 -17.77 -7.65
CA ALA A 532 15.86 -18.01 -9.03
C ALA A 532 15.36 -16.72 -9.73
N VAL A 533 14.64 -15.84 -9.04
CA VAL A 533 14.23 -14.53 -9.58
C VAL A 533 15.47 -13.65 -9.85
N ILE A 534 16.42 -13.62 -8.92
CA ILE A 534 17.69 -12.88 -9.07
C ILE A 534 18.48 -13.43 -10.27
N ARG A 535 18.57 -14.76 -10.46
CA ARG A 535 19.16 -15.39 -11.66
C ARG A 535 18.51 -14.87 -12.94
N GLY A 536 17.18 -14.82 -12.98
CA GLY A 536 16.41 -14.33 -14.13
C GLY A 536 16.66 -12.85 -14.44
N THR A 537 16.76 -11.99 -13.43
CA THR A 537 17.08 -10.55 -13.60
C THR A 537 18.54 -10.33 -14.02
N LEU A 538 19.48 -11.04 -13.40
CA LEU A 538 20.91 -10.92 -13.68
C LEU A 538 21.24 -11.38 -15.11
N ARG A 539 20.73 -12.55 -15.54
CA ARG A 539 20.91 -13.03 -16.93
C ARG A 539 20.39 -12.03 -17.96
N ARG A 540 19.14 -11.59 -17.85
CA ARG A 540 18.54 -10.60 -18.79
C ARG A 540 19.35 -9.31 -18.88
N SER A 541 19.84 -8.81 -17.75
CA SER A 541 20.61 -7.55 -17.70
C SER A 541 22.00 -7.72 -18.34
N LEU A 542 22.67 -8.85 -18.09
CA LEU A 542 23.98 -9.15 -18.66
C LEU A 542 23.90 -9.48 -20.16
N ASP A 543 22.85 -10.18 -20.60
CA ASP A 543 22.58 -10.44 -22.01
C ASP A 543 22.32 -9.13 -22.78
N SER A 544 21.49 -8.24 -22.21
CA SER A 544 21.25 -6.90 -22.75
C SER A 544 22.51 -6.04 -22.78
N LEU A 545 23.38 -6.17 -21.76
CA LEU A 545 24.67 -5.47 -21.73
C LEU A 545 25.60 -5.97 -22.84
N ALA A 546 25.68 -7.28 -23.07
CA ALA A 546 26.49 -7.86 -24.13
C ALA A 546 26.06 -7.34 -25.53
N ASP A 547 24.75 -7.27 -25.79
CA ASP A 547 24.21 -6.69 -27.03
C ASP A 547 24.50 -5.17 -27.14
N LYS A 548 24.39 -4.42 -26.04
CA LYS A 548 24.73 -2.99 -26.00
C LYS A 548 26.22 -2.72 -26.23
N ILE A 549 27.10 -3.58 -25.75
CA ILE A 549 28.55 -3.48 -25.97
C ILE A 549 28.86 -3.74 -27.45
N GLU A 550 28.28 -4.79 -28.04
CA GLU A 550 28.46 -5.05 -29.48
C GLU A 550 27.94 -3.89 -30.33
N LEU A 551 26.74 -3.36 -30.05
CA LEU A 551 26.19 -2.20 -30.75
C LEU A 551 27.10 -0.96 -30.69
N ARG A 552 27.72 -0.70 -29.51
CA ARG A 552 28.66 0.43 -29.34
C ARG A 552 29.98 0.23 -30.10
N LEU A 553 30.43 -1.02 -30.23
CA LEU A 553 31.63 -1.35 -31.01
C LEU A 553 31.34 -1.45 -32.52
N ALA A 554 30.11 -1.79 -32.93
CA ALA A 554 29.70 -1.97 -34.33
C ALA A 554 29.94 -0.74 -35.22
N VAL A 555 29.90 0.46 -34.62
CA VAL A 555 30.36 1.73 -35.21
C VAL A 555 31.69 1.59 -35.96
N LEU A 556 32.61 0.75 -35.47
CA LEU A 556 33.97 0.59 -36.00
C LEU A 556 34.06 -0.35 -37.22
N TRP A 557 33.05 -1.17 -37.49
CA TRP A 557 33.06 -2.14 -38.61
C TRP A 557 31.84 -2.07 -39.54
N GLU A 558 30.80 -1.31 -39.22
CA GLU A 558 29.72 -1.01 -40.15
C GLU A 558 30.19 -0.21 -41.37
N GLU A 559 29.51 -0.41 -42.50
CA GLU A 559 29.86 0.21 -43.78
C GLU A 559 29.25 1.61 -43.93
N VAL A 560 30.10 2.56 -44.30
CA VAL A 560 29.69 3.95 -44.56
C VAL A 560 29.20 4.04 -46.00
N HIS A 561 27.90 3.86 -46.23
CA HIS A 561 27.28 4.21 -47.50
C HIS A 561 27.44 5.73 -47.76
N THR A 562 27.66 6.12 -49.01
CA THR A 562 28.07 7.50 -49.39
C THR A 562 27.04 8.27 -50.21
N GLY A 563 25.83 7.71 -50.38
CA GLY A 563 24.73 8.30 -51.14
C GLY A 563 24.31 9.68 -50.63
N ALA A 564 23.86 10.55 -51.54
CA ALA A 564 23.47 11.93 -51.23
C ALA A 564 22.31 11.99 -50.22
N ASP A 565 21.28 11.16 -50.42
CA ASP A 565 20.11 11.06 -49.54
C ASP A 565 20.51 10.66 -48.11
N GLU A 566 21.51 9.78 -47.98
CA GLU A 566 21.95 9.29 -46.68
C GLU A 566 22.83 10.31 -45.94
N LYS A 567 23.65 11.09 -46.66
CA LYS A 567 24.35 12.25 -46.09
C LYS A 567 23.34 13.28 -45.56
N ALA A 568 22.29 13.59 -46.34
CA ALA A 568 21.21 14.49 -45.91
C ALA A 568 20.44 13.94 -44.70
N ALA A 569 20.17 12.63 -44.65
CA ALA A 569 19.55 11.97 -43.51
C ALA A 569 20.43 12.05 -42.24
N ARG A 570 21.74 11.82 -42.37
CA ARG A 570 22.73 11.98 -41.28
C ARG A 570 22.79 13.41 -40.75
N GLU A 571 22.81 14.42 -41.61
CA GLU A 571 22.75 15.83 -41.19
C GLU A 571 21.44 16.21 -40.49
N LYS A 572 20.31 15.63 -40.92
CA LYS A 572 19.02 15.81 -40.25
C LYS A 572 19.03 15.14 -38.87
N ALA A 573 19.56 13.92 -38.77
CA ALA A 573 19.70 13.21 -37.49
C ALA A 573 20.61 13.98 -36.52
N MET A 574 21.76 14.49 -36.96
CA MET A 574 22.68 15.28 -36.12
C MET A 574 22.03 16.55 -35.55
N ARG A 575 21.25 17.27 -36.37
CA ARG A 575 20.47 18.43 -35.90
C ARG A 575 19.45 18.05 -34.83
N LEU A 576 18.67 16.98 -35.07
CA LEU A 576 17.68 16.49 -34.11
C LEU A 576 18.32 16.02 -32.80
N MET A 577 19.40 15.24 -32.86
CA MET A 577 20.12 14.78 -31.66
C MET A 577 20.73 15.93 -30.85
N THR A 578 21.17 17.01 -31.52
CA THR A 578 21.68 18.20 -30.84
C THR A 578 20.54 18.94 -30.13
N GLN A 579 19.41 19.20 -30.82
CA GLN A 579 18.21 19.79 -30.21
C GLN A 579 17.66 18.97 -29.02
N ILE A 580 17.64 17.65 -29.13
CA ILE A 580 17.21 16.75 -28.04
C ILE A 580 18.18 16.88 -26.85
N LYS A 581 19.49 16.85 -27.09
CA LYS A 581 20.49 17.00 -26.04
C LYS A 581 20.36 18.34 -25.31
N ASP A 582 20.17 19.44 -26.05
CA ASP A 582 20.05 20.78 -25.47
C ASP A 582 18.78 20.88 -24.59
N ARG A 583 17.66 20.29 -25.01
CA ARG A 583 16.44 20.18 -24.19
C ARG A 583 16.63 19.32 -22.95
N ILE A 584 17.34 18.18 -23.05
CA ILE A 584 17.65 17.36 -21.87
C ILE A 584 18.54 18.13 -20.89
N SER A 585 19.54 18.84 -21.40
CA SER A 585 20.41 19.68 -20.59
C SER A 585 19.63 20.77 -19.86
N PHE A 586 18.65 21.39 -20.52
CA PHE A 586 17.74 22.35 -19.89
C PHE A 586 16.96 21.71 -18.73
N TYR A 587 16.26 20.60 -18.97
CA TYR A 587 15.46 19.94 -17.92
C TYR A 587 16.29 19.38 -16.75
N LEU A 588 17.57 19.01 -16.96
CA LEU A 588 18.46 18.51 -15.90
C LEU A 588 19.23 19.60 -15.12
N HIS A 589 19.29 20.84 -15.63
CA HIS A 589 20.11 21.92 -15.02
C HIS A 589 19.33 23.21 -14.74
N THR A 590 18.00 23.19 -14.84
CA THR A 590 17.16 24.32 -14.41
C THR A 590 17.12 24.34 -12.88
N PRO A 591 17.61 25.39 -12.19
CA PRO A 591 17.50 25.51 -10.75
C PRO A 591 16.02 25.68 -10.33
N GLU A 592 15.67 25.21 -9.12
CA GLU A 592 14.27 25.12 -8.64
C GLU A 592 13.61 26.48 -8.30
N ASP A 593 14.27 27.61 -8.57
CA ASP A 593 13.79 28.96 -8.28
C ASP A 593 12.80 29.50 -9.32
N ASP A 594 11.72 28.76 -9.56
CA ASP A 594 10.42 29.38 -9.85
C ASP A 594 9.29 28.40 -9.47
N PRO A 595 8.48 28.68 -8.42
CA PRO A 595 7.26 27.94 -8.17
C PRO A 595 6.27 28.32 -9.27
N LEU A 596 6.34 27.59 -10.40
CA LEU A 596 5.38 27.71 -11.49
C LEU A 596 3.97 27.75 -10.91
N GLN A 597 3.36 28.92 -11.01
CA GLN A 597 1.93 29.07 -10.84
C GLN A 597 1.30 28.22 -11.93
N TYR A 598 0.89 27.01 -11.56
CA TYR A 598 -0.20 26.35 -12.26
C TYR A 598 -1.40 27.26 -12.02
N GLU A 599 -1.67 28.13 -12.98
CA GLU A 599 -3.03 28.62 -13.17
C GLU A 599 -3.89 27.37 -13.32
N GLU A 600 -4.77 27.15 -12.35
CA GLU A 600 -5.78 26.11 -12.45
C GLU A 600 -6.73 26.54 -13.57
N ASP A 601 -6.54 26.00 -14.77
CA ASP A 601 -7.55 26.06 -15.82
C ASP A 601 -8.85 25.45 -15.25
N GLU A 602 -9.81 26.31 -14.94
CA GLU A 602 -11.15 25.98 -14.43
C GLU A 602 -11.99 25.24 -15.50
N ASP A 603 -11.56 24.05 -15.93
CA ASP A 603 -12.28 23.20 -16.90
C ASP A 603 -11.85 21.71 -16.79
N MET A 604 -11.95 21.15 -15.58
CA MET A 604 -11.73 19.71 -15.32
C MET A 604 -12.87 19.07 -14.49
N ASP A 605 -14.10 19.48 -14.80
CA ASP A 605 -15.33 18.77 -14.40
C ASP A 605 -15.42 17.43 -15.16
N LEU A 606 -14.76 16.38 -14.66
CA LEU A 606 -15.03 14.97 -14.97
C LEU A 606 -14.17 14.04 -14.08
N PHE A 607 -14.67 13.67 -12.90
CA PHE A 607 -14.69 12.28 -12.38
C PHE A 607 -15.55 12.12 -11.11
#